data_AF-A0A6I5L3I0-F1
#
_entry.id   AF-A0A6I5L3I0-F1
#
_cell.length_a   1.000
_cell.length_b   1.000
_cell.length_c   1.000
_cell.angle_alpha   90.00
_cell.angle_beta   90.00
_cell.angle_gamma   90.00
#
_symmetry.space_group_name_H-M   'P 1'
#
loop_
_entity.id
_entity.type
_entity.pdbx_description
1 polymer ?
#
loop_
_entity_poly.entity_id
_entity_poly.type
_entity_poly.pdbx_seq_one_letter_code
_entity_poly.pdbx_strand_id
1 'polypeptide(L)'
;MKTKTLKKQDSMDLEPFYQAMEDDPSLLEEAFETLLEMVNSEPGSAKKLALLIKEDFHDLYKEIAELCKPDQDKGNTPSCCGGL
;
A
#
# COMPACT_ATOMS: atom_id res chain seq x y z
N MET A 1 -35.06 21.09 -8.19
CA MET A 1 -33.67 21.14 -7.69
C MET A 1 -33.56 20.09 -6.58
N LYS A 2 -32.65 19.12 -6.52
CA LYS A 2 -31.30 18.97 -7.11
C LYS A 2 -31.10 17.51 -7.60
N THR A 3 -30.71 17.39 -8.88
CA THR A 3 -29.81 16.38 -9.51
C THR A 3 -29.69 15.01 -8.83
N LYS A 4 -30.29 13.91 -9.31
CA LYS A 4 -29.87 13.14 -10.52
C LYS A 4 -28.34 13.14 -10.69
N THR A 5 -27.61 12.20 -10.07
CA THR A 5 -26.45 11.41 -10.60
C THR A 5 -25.92 10.45 -9.50
N LEU A 6 -26.81 9.68 -8.88
CA LEU A 6 -26.44 8.39 -8.28
C LEU A 6 -27.26 7.35 -9.03
N LYS A 7 -27.09 7.33 -10.35
CA LYS A 7 -27.50 6.17 -11.12
C LYS A 7 -26.60 5.06 -10.60
N LYS A 8 -27.18 4.09 -9.87
CA LYS A 8 -26.83 2.67 -9.97
C LYS A 8 -25.38 2.50 -10.42
N GLN A 9 -24.41 2.73 -9.53
CA GLN A 9 -23.22 1.90 -9.65
C GLN A 9 -23.77 0.52 -9.36
N ASP A 10 -23.95 -0.26 -10.41
CA ASP A 10 -24.27 -1.68 -10.29
C ASP A 10 -23.40 -2.20 -9.14
N SER A 11 -24.04 -2.82 -8.15
CA SER A 11 -23.31 -3.55 -7.12
C SER A 11 -22.53 -4.61 -7.88
N MET A 12 -21.30 -4.28 -8.27
CA MET A 12 -20.41 -5.22 -8.91
C MET A 12 -20.24 -6.34 -7.90
N ASP A 13 -20.80 -7.49 -8.24
CA ASP A 13 -20.61 -8.68 -7.44
C ASP A 13 -19.13 -9.05 -7.58
N LEU A 14 -18.39 -8.82 -6.51
CA LEU A 14 -16.97 -9.12 -6.43
C LEU A 14 -16.73 -10.57 -5.99
N GLU A 15 -17.77 -11.31 -5.59
CA GLU A 15 -17.63 -12.68 -5.09
C GLU A 15 -16.92 -13.62 -6.08
N PRO A 16 -17.22 -13.59 -7.40
CA PRO A 16 -16.48 -14.42 -8.36
C PRO A 16 -15.00 -14.04 -8.46
N PHE A 17 -14.68 -12.76 -8.27
CA PHE A 17 -13.29 -12.28 -8.28
C PHE A 17 -12.56 -12.74 -7.00
N TYR A 18 -13.22 -12.65 -5.84
CA TYR A 18 -12.69 -13.17 -4.59
C TYR A 18 -12.48 -14.68 -4.63
N GLN A 19 -13.46 -15.44 -5.12
CA GLN A 19 -13.36 -16.89 -5.24
C GLN A 19 -12.16 -17.31 -6.12
N ALA A 20 -11.92 -16.60 -7.24
CA ALA A 20 -10.78 -16.89 -8.09
C ALA A 20 -9.43 -16.72 -7.35
N MET A 21 -9.31 -15.70 -6.49
CA MET A 21 -8.10 -15.50 -5.68
C MET A 21 -7.96 -16.52 -4.54
N GLU A 22 -9.07 -17.01 -3.98
CA GLU A 22 -9.04 -18.09 -2.98
C GLU A 22 -8.65 -19.43 -3.60
N ASP A 23 -9.17 -19.72 -4.79
CA ASP A 23 -8.89 -20.95 -5.53
C ASP A 23 -7.46 -20.97 -6.07
N ASP A 24 -6.94 -19.82 -6.49
CA ASP A 24 -5.57 -19.66 -6.99
C ASP A 24 -4.93 -18.34 -6.49
N PRO A 25 -4.22 -18.38 -5.35
CA PRO A 25 -3.54 -17.22 -4.79
C PRO A 25 -2.46 -16.61 -5.70
N SER A 26 -1.93 -17.36 -6.67
CA SER A 26 -0.90 -16.86 -7.59
C SER A 26 -1.43 -15.70 -8.46
N LEU A 27 -2.73 -15.67 -8.72
CA LEU A 27 -3.39 -14.56 -9.43
C LEU A 27 -3.23 -13.23 -8.68
N LEU A 28 -3.25 -13.27 -7.35
CA LEU A 28 -3.05 -12.09 -6.53
C LEU A 28 -1.59 -11.65 -6.52
N GLU A 29 -0.65 -12.60 -6.53
CA GLU A 29 0.79 -12.32 -6.65
C GLU A 29 1.10 -11.59 -7.97
N GLU A 30 0.61 -12.11 -9.11
CA GLU A 30 0.78 -11.48 -10.43
C GLU A 30 0.17 -10.06 -10.48
N ALA A 31 -1.02 -9.88 -9.89
CA ALA A 31 -1.65 -8.57 -9.80
C ALA A 31 -0.81 -7.58 -8.97
N PHE A 32 -0.20 -8.05 -7.87
CA PHE A 32 0.69 -7.22 -7.06
C PHE A 32 2.00 -6.88 -7.76
N GLU A 33 2.56 -7.77 -8.58
CA GLU A 33 3.74 -7.45 -9.40
C GLU A 33 3.46 -6.26 -10.34
N THR A 34 2.29 -6.27 -10.99
CA THR A 34 1.86 -5.13 -11.83
C THR A 34 1.78 -3.83 -11.03
N LEU A 35 1.24 -3.87 -9.81
CA LEU A 35 1.17 -2.71 -8.93
C LEU A 35 2.55 -2.21 -8.48
N LEU A 36 3.52 -3.12 -8.28
CA LEU A 36 4.90 -2.76 -7.96
C LEU A 36 5.58 -2.06 -9.15
N GLU A 37 5.36 -2.53 -10.37
CA GLU A 37 5.90 -1.87 -11.58
C GLU A 37 5.38 -0.42 -11.72
N MET A 38 4.11 -0.19 -11.38
CA MET A 38 3.50 1.15 -11.40
C MET A 38 4.22 2.17 -10.51
N VAL A 39 4.95 1.75 -9.49
CA VAL A 39 5.77 2.67 -8.68
C VAL A 39 6.79 3.41 -9.54
N ASN A 40 7.35 2.72 -10.55
CA ASN A 40 8.35 3.28 -11.45
C ASN A 40 7.73 3.84 -12.74
N SER A 41 6.77 3.12 -13.33
CA SER A 41 6.17 3.51 -14.61
C SER A 41 5.10 4.59 -14.47
N GLU A 42 4.35 4.59 -13.36
CA GLU A 42 3.22 5.49 -13.11
C GLU A 42 3.20 6.05 -11.66
N PRO A 43 4.23 6.80 -11.25
CA PRO A 43 4.40 7.21 -9.85
C PRO A 43 3.25 8.05 -9.29
N GLY A 44 2.49 8.74 -10.15
CA GLY A 44 1.29 9.48 -9.75
C GLY A 44 0.14 8.58 -9.33
N SER A 45 -0.10 7.48 -10.07
CA SER A 45 -1.09 6.46 -9.76
C SER A 45 -0.69 5.68 -8.51
N ALA A 46 0.58 5.27 -8.42
CA ALA A 46 1.12 4.57 -7.25
C ALA A 46 1.01 5.39 -5.94
N LYS A 47 1.25 6.71 -5.99
CA LYS A 47 1.05 7.58 -4.82
C LYS A 47 -0.40 7.66 -4.35
N LYS A 48 -1.37 7.60 -5.28
CA LYS A 48 -2.80 7.56 -4.90
C LYS A 48 -3.13 6.25 -4.20
N LEU A 49 -2.58 5.12 -4.66
CA LEU A 49 -2.72 3.84 -3.97
C LEU A 49 -2.13 3.89 -2.56
N ALA A 50 -0.95 4.50 -2.38
CA ALA A 50 -0.36 4.68 -1.05
C ALA A 50 -1.25 5.50 -0.09
N LEU A 51 -1.98 6.50 -0.62
CA LEU A 51 -2.96 7.26 0.17
C LEU A 51 -4.16 6.38 0.57
N LEU A 52 -4.70 5.59 -0.37
CA LEU A 52 -5.79 4.64 -0.08
C LEU A 52 -5.37 3.60 0.98
N ILE A 53 -4.17 3.04 0.88
CA ILE A 53 -3.62 2.11 1.87
C ILE A 53 -3.59 2.77 3.26
N LYS A 54 -3.12 4.02 3.33
CA LYS A 54 -3.05 4.75 4.60
C LYS A 54 -4.44 5.03 5.21
N GLU A 55 -5.43 5.34 4.37
CA GLU A 55 -6.78 5.72 4.78
C GLU A 55 -7.65 4.52 5.13
N ASP A 56 -7.62 3.46 4.32
CA ASP A 56 -8.59 2.36 4.41
C ASP A 56 -7.98 1.04 4.94
N PHE A 57 -6.65 0.87 4.87
CA PHE A 57 -5.96 -0.38 5.21
C PHE A 57 -4.90 -0.17 6.30
N HIS A 58 -5.34 0.27 7.48
CA HIS A 58 -4.46 0.69 8.56
C HIS A 58 -3.41 -0.34 9.00
N ASP A 59 -3.76 -1.63 9.06
CA ASP A 59 -2.81 -2.69 9.46
C ASP A 59 -1.70 -2.85 8.41
N LEU A 60 -2.06 -2.91 7.13
CA LEU A 60 -1.10 -2.95 6.03
C LEU A 60 -0.22 -1.70 6.01
N TYR A 61 -0.80 -0.52 6.22
CA TYR A 61 -0.04 0.73 6.33
C TYR A 61 0.97 0.66 7.48
N LYS A 62 0.57 0.12 8.64
CA LYS A 62 1.44 -0.02 9.81
C LYS A 62 2.61 -0.96 9.52
N GLU A 63 2.36 -2.12 8.91
CA GLU A 63 3.41 -3.07 8.52
C GLU A 63 4.41 -2.42 7.56
N ILE A 64 3.93 -1.75 6.51
CA ILE A 64 4.78 -1.02 5.56
C ILE A 64 5.59 0.07 6.29
N ALA A 65 4.94 0.86 7.15
CA ALA A 65 5.61 1.94 7.88
C ALA A 65 6.68 1.42 8.84
N GLU A 66 6.49 0.25 9.45
CA GLU A 66 7.49 -0.42 10.28
C GLU A 66 8.70 -0.85 9.46
N LEU A 67 8.49 -1.42 8.27
CA LEU A 67 9.56 -1.79 7.34
C LEU A 67 10.30 -0.59 6.76
N CYS A 68 9.62 0.55 6.61
CA CYS A 68 10.21 1.80 6.11
C CYS A 68 10.98 2.59 7.18
N LYS A 69 10.93 2.20 8.46
CA LYS A 69 11.75 2.86 9.48
C LYS A 69 13.22 2.68 9.06
N PRO A 70 13.97 3.76 8.79
CA PRO A 70 15.40 3.62 8.60
C PRO A 70 15.96 2.95 9.85
N ASP A 71 16.94 2.06 9.72
CA ASP A 71 17.71 1.53 10.84
C ASP A 71 18.15 2.70 11.72
N GLN A 72 17.37 3.00 12.77
CA GLN A 72 17.72 3.96 13.81
C GLN A 72 18.61 3.27 14.86
N ASP A 73 19.18 2.11 14.52
CA ASP A 73 19.97 1.28 15.40
C ASP A 73 21.38 1.01 14.85
N LYS A 74 22.07 2.11 14.51
CA LYS A 74 23.47 2.27 14.89
C LYS A 74 23.64 3.64 15.52
N GLY A 75 23.10 3.75 16.74
CA GLY A 75 23.41 4.84 17.65
C GLY A 75 24.93 4.99 17.80
N ASN A 76 25.38 6.22 17.55
CA ASN A 76 26.51 6.88 18.18
C ASN A 76 27.37 5.99 19.09
N THR A 77 28.52 5.55 18.59
CA THR A 77 29.69 5.40 19.47
C THR A 77 29.88 6.73 20.21
N PRO A 78 30.05 6.72 21.55
CA PRO A 78 30.11 7.94 22.32
C PRO A 78 31.26 8.82 21.83
N SER A 79 30.94 10.09 21.60
CA SER A 79 31.88 11.17 21.39
C SER A 79 32.90 11.17 22.53
N CYS A 80 34.12 10.70 22.25
CA CYS A 80 35.24 10.80 23.18
C CYS A 80 35.85 12.20 23.02
N CYS A 81 35.18 13.22 23.57
CA CYS A 81 35.83 14.47 23.90
C CYS A 81 36.61 14.31 25.20
N GLY A 82 37.91 14.60 25.15
CA GLY A 82 38.64 15.19 26.27
C GLY A 82 39.47 14.22 27.11
N GLY A 83 40.77 14.15 26.83
CA GLY A 83 41.75 13.58 27.73
C GLY A 83 43.15 14.05 27.39
N LEU A 84 43.50 15.22 27.95
CA LEU A 84 44.81 15.90 28.07
C LEU A 84 45.89 15.69 27.00
#